data_AF-A0A167LNW9-F1
#
_entry.id   AF-A0A167LNW9-F1
#
_cell.length_a   1.000
_cell.length_b   1.000
_cell.length_c   1.000
_cell.angle_alpha   90.00
_cell.angle_beta   90.00
_cell.angle_gamma   90.00
#
_symmetry.space_group_name_H-M   'P 1'
#
loop_
_entity.id
_entity.type
_entity.pdbx_description
1 polymer ?
#
loop_
_entity_poly.entity_id
_entity_poly.type
_entity_poly.pdbx_seq_one_letter_code
_entity_poly.pdbx_strand_id
1 'polypeptide(L)'
;NYVTRFIEHSILLSQDASARAQQVHYWIKVASRCLDLNNYQTLKAIVSALGTPPVQRLRRTWAYIPKKSLVKLESLSELMSEASNYGRYREHMGMHATRPTVPFLGTFIHDITYLLAAFKTHSQAGDLPEEEPRIHEVLMIMAQFQS
;
A
#
# COMPACT_ATOMS: atom_id res chain seq x y z
N ASN A 1 2.30 -10.87 -2.54
CA ASN A 1 3.27 -10.62 -1.44
C ASN A 1 4.75 -10.86 -1.81
N TYR A 2 5.12 -10.94 -3.09
CA TYR A 2 6.53 -11.17 -3.48
C TYR A 2 7.46 -10.03 -3.03
N VAL A 3 7.10 -8.78 -3.36
CA VAL A 3 7.90 -7.58 -3.04
C VAL A 3 8.15 -7.44 -1.54
N THR A 4 7.10 -7.59 -0.72
CA THR A 4 7.22 -7.52 0.75
C THR A 4 8.23 -8.54 1.28
N ARG A 5 8.14 -9.80 0.86
CA ARG A 5 9.06 -10.86 1.28
C ARG A 5 10.50 -10.62 0.80
N PHE A 6 10.65 -10.12 -0.43
CA PHE A 6 11.96 -9.75 -0.97
C PHE A 6 12.64 -8.67 -0.12
N ILE A 7 11.89 -7.64 0.28
CA ILE A 7 12.39 -6.56 1.14
C ILE A 7 12.80 -7.11 2.50
N GLU A 8 11.93 -7.88 3.15
CA GLU A 8 12.24 -8.52 4.44
C GLU A 8 13.53 -9.35 4.34
N HIS A 9 13.64 -10.20 3.32
CA HIS A 9 14.81 -11.04 3.12
C HIS A 9 16.07 -10.20 2.88
N SER A 10 16.00 -9.15 2.05
CA SER A 10 17.12 -8.24 1.80
C SER A 10 17.68 -7.59 3.08
N ILE A 11 16.81 -7.32 4.06
CA ILE A 11 17.20 -6.77 5.36
C ILE A 11 17.74 -7.87 6.28
N LEU A 12 17.10 -9.03 6.31
CA LEU A 12 17.44 -10.11 7.25
C LEU A 12 18.69 -10.91 6.87
N LEU A 13 19.15 -10.82 5.62
CA LEU A 13 20.35 -11.52 5.15
C LEU A 13 21.64 -11.06 5.84
N SER A 14 21.76 -9.77 6.16
CA SER A 14 22.97 -9.24 6.81
C SER A 14 22.99 -9.54 8.30
N GLN A 15 24.09 -10.12 8.79
CA GLN A 15 24.34 -10.33 10.22
C GLN A 15 24.74 -9.03 10.94
N ASP A 16 25.36 -8.08 10.23
CA ASP A 16 25.76 -6.79 10.80
C ASP A 16 24.58 -5.81 10.89
N ALA A 17 24.45 -5.16 12.04
CA ALA A 17 23.34 -4.26 12.34
C ALA A 17 23.39 -2.95 11.55
N SER A 18 24.59 -2.43 11.25
CA SER A 18 24.79 -1.21 10.47
C SER A 18 24.44 -1.44 9.00
N ALA A 19 24.89 -2.55 8.42
CA ALA A 19 24.54 -2.95 7.07
C ALA A 19 23.01 -3.18 6.91
N ARG A 20 22.35 -3.80 7.88
CA ARG A 20 20.87 -3.87 7.90
C ARG A 20 20.22 -2.48 7.94
N ALA A 21 20.81 -1.55 8.69
CA ALA A 21 20.28 -0.20 8.83
C ALA A 21 20.37 0.57 7.50
N GLN A 22 21.44 0.36 6.73
CA GLN A 22 21.57 0.91 5.38
C GLN A 22 20.46 0.39 4.46
N GLN A 23 20.12 -0.90 4.53
CA GLN A 23 19.01 -1.48 3.75
C GLN A 23 17.64 -0.90 4.15
N VAL A 24 17.36 -0.81 5.46
CA VAL A 24 16.12 -0.16 5.94
C VAL A 24 16.05 1.29 5.48
N HIS A 25 17.13 2.05 5.63
CA HIS A 25 17.18 3.45 5.21
C HIS A 25 17.00 3.60 3.69
N TYR A 26 17.59 2.70 2.90
CA TYR A 26 17.38 2.63 1.45
C TYR A 26 15.90 2.40 1.11
N TRP A 27 15.25 1.41 1.73
CA TRP A 27 13.84 1.14 1.48
C TRP A 27 12.92 2.29 1.89
N ILE A 28 13.23 3.05 2.94
CA ILE A 28 12.51 4.28 3.29
C ILE A 28 12.64 5.34 2.18
N LYS A 29 13.83 5.48 1.57
CA LYS A 29 14.01 6.39 0.42
C LYS A 29 13.20 5.93 -0.80
N VAL A 30 13.24 4.63 -1.11
CA VAL A 30 12.45 4.05 -2.21
C VAL A 30 10.97 4.28 -1.96
N ALA A 31 10.47 4.05 -0.75
CA ALA A 31 9.08 4.32 -0.39
C ALA A 31 8.70 5.79 -0.62
N SER A 32 9.57 6.73 -0.21
CA SER A 32 9.35 8.16 -0.50
C SER A 32 9.27 8.44 -2.01
N ARG A 33 10.11 7.78 -2.83
CA ARG A 33 10.04 7.92 -4.30
C ARG A 33 8.80 7.27 -4.90
N CYS A 34 8.34 6.15 -4.36
CA CYS A 34 7.08 5.56 -4.75
C CYS A 34 5.92 6.53 -4.51
N LEU A 35 5.91 7.28 -3.40
CA LEU A 35 4.93 8.33 -3.17
C LEU A 35 5.03 9.45 -4.22
N ASP A 36 6.25 9.95 -4.49
CA ASP A 36 6.47 11.02 -5.49
C ASP A 36 5.96 10.61 -6.90
N LEU A 37 6.00 9.31 -7.21
CA LEU A 37 5.58 8.70 -8.48
C LEU A 37 4.13 8.19 -8.46
N ASN A 38 3.35 8.46 -7.41
CA ASN A 38 2.00 7.90 -7.21
C ASN A 38 1.93 6.36 -7.32
N ASN A 39 3.00 5.66 -6.97
CA ASN A 39 3.04 4.20 -6.92
C ASN A 39 2.71 3.71 -5.50
N TYR A 40 1.41 3.71 -5.19
CA TYR A 40 0.89 3.35 -3.88
C TYR A 40 0.97 1.84 -3.61
N GLN A 41 0.88 1.01 -4.65
CA GLN A 41 1.01 -0.44 -4.52
C GLN A 41 2.39 -0.82 -3.98
N THR A 42 3.47 -0.30 -4.58
CA THR A 42 4.84 -0.56 -4.10
C THR A 42 5.11 0.14 -2.77
N LEU A 43 4.60 1.36 -2.58
CA LEU A 43 4.70 2.06 -1.29
C LEU A 43 4.12 1.22 -0.14
N LYS A 44 2.88 0.71 -0.27
CA LYS A 44 2.26 -0.16 0.76
C LYS A 44 3.07 -1.42 0.99
N ALA A 45 3.61 -2.03 -0.09
CA ALA A 45 4.43 -3.22 0.04
C ALA A 45 5.70 -2.98 0.88
N ILE A 46 6.36 -1.83 0.70
CA ILE A 46 7.54 -1.44 1.48
C ILE A 46 7.17 -1.12 2.94
N VAL A 47 6.16 -0.26 3.15
CA VAL A 47 5.68 0.09 4.50
C VAL A 47 5.31 -1.16 5.29
N SER A 48 4.57 -2.07 4.65
CA SER A 48 4.16 -3.33 5.28
C SER A 48 5.36 -4.22 5.61
N ALA A 49 6.37 -4.31 4.73
CA ALA A 49 7.58 -5.10 4.96
C ALA A 49 8.39 -4.57 6.16
N LEU A 50 8.55 -3.24 6.26
CA LEU A 50 9.26 -2.62 7.37
C LEU A 50 8.47 -2.71 8.69
N GLY A 51 7.14 -2.85 8.59
CA GLY A 51 6.22 -3.02 9.70
C GLY A 51 6.09 -4.45 10.22
N THR A 52 6.71 -5.46 9.59
CA THR A 52 6.54 -6.84 10.04
C THR A 52 7.34 -7.16 11.30
N PRO A 53 6.86 -8.09 12.15
CA PRO A 53 7.54 -8.45 13.40
C PRO A 53 9.02 -8.81 13.26
N PRO A 54 9.47 -9.54 12.20
CA PRO A 54 10.88 -9.83 12.00
C PRO A 54 11.77 -8.62 11.82
N VAL A 55 11.28 -7.55 11.19
CA VAL A 55 12.04 -6.33 10.94
C VAL A 55 11.92 -5.37 12.13
N GLN A 56 10.71 -5.17 12.68
CA GLN A 56 10.48 -4.24 13.80
C GLN A 56 11.25 -4.60 15.08
N ARG A 57 11.48 -5.90 15.34
CA ARG A 57 12.20 -6.35 16.54
C ARG A 57 13.72 -6.08 16.52
N LEU A 58 14.28 -5.66 15.39
CA LEU A 58 15.74 -5.43 15.21
C LEU A 58 16.21 -4.12 15.89
N ARG A 59 16.09 -4.02 17.22
CA ARG A 59 16.32 -2.78 17.99
C ARG A 59 17.67 -2.11 17.69
N ARG A 60 18.75 -2.90 17.62
CA ARG A 60 20.10 -2.37 17.29
C ARG A 60 20.15 -1.75 15.90
N THR A 61 19.48 -2.35 14.92
CA THR A 61 19.42 -1.84 13.54
C THR A 61 18.65 -0.51 13.49
N TRP A 62 17.50 -0.43 14.15
CA TRP A 62 16.69 0.80 14.20
C TRP A 62 17.41 1.97 14.88
N ALA A 63 18.29 1.69 15.85
CA ALA A 63 19.10 2.72 16.52
C ALA A 63 20.10 3.42 15.59
N TYR A 64 20.52 2.79 14.49
CA TYR A 64 21.41 3.39 13.49
C TYR A 64 20.66 4.26 12.46
N ILE A 65 19.33 4.23 12.43
CA ILE A 65 18.55 4.96 11.43
C ILE A 65 18.47 6.44 11.81
N PRO A 66 18.77 7.38 10.88
CA PRO A 66 18.63 8.80 11.16
C PRO A 66 17.18 9.15 11.51
N LYS A 67 16.97 9.97 12.56
CA LYS A 67 15.63 10.40 13.03
C LYS A 67 14.75 10.94 11.89
N LYS A 68 15.32 11.73 10.97
CA LYS A 68 14.61 12.25 9.78
C LYS A 68 13.97 11.15 8.93
N SER A 69 14.63 10.00 8.82
CA SER A 69 14.11 8.84 8.07
C SER A 69 12.99 8.13 8.81
N LEU A 70 13.08 8.06 10.14
CA LEU A 70 12.02 7.50 10.98
C LEU A 70 10.74 8.34 10.88
N VAL A 71 10.86 9.66 10.98
CA VAL A 71 9.72 10.59 10.78
C VAL A 71 9.12 10.43 9.37
N LYS A 72 9.97 10.27 8.35
CA LYS A 72 9.48 10.00 6.99
C LYS A 72 8.71 8.68 6.94
N LEU A 73 9.24 7.60 7.49
CA LEU A 73 8.57 6.30 7.53
C LEU A 73 7.23 6.36 8.29
N GLU A 74 7.17 7.10 9.38
CA GLU A 74 5.93 7.32 10.14
C GLU A 74 4.89 8.04 9.28
N SER A 75 5.27 9.13 8.60
CA SER A 75 4.35 9.85 7.70
C SER A 75 3.83 8.97 6.54
N LEU A 76 4.68 8.10 5.98
CA LEU A 76 4.31 7.16 4.92
C LEU A 76 3.38 6.05 5.45
N SER A 77 3.63 5.59 6.67
CA SER A 77 2.77 4.61 7.36
C SER A 77 1.39 5.20 7.65
N GLU A 78 1.34 6.45 8.08
CA GLU A 78 0.08 7.14 8.41
C GLU A 78 -0.78 7.42 7.18
N LEU A 79 -0.14 7.78 6.06
CA LEU A 79 -0.82 7.91 4.77
C LEU A 79 -1.46 6.59 4.33
N MET A 80 -0.72 5.48 4.45
CA MET A 80 -1.14 4.15 4.02
C MET A 80 -1.82 3.32 5.13
N SER A 81 -2.26 3.98 6.20
CA SER A 81 -2.94 3.36 7.33
C SER A 81 -4.27 2.74 6.90
N GLU A 82 -4.62 1.59 7.48
CA GLU A 82 -5.85 0.86 7.15
C GLU A 82 -7.08 1.47 7.87
N ALA A 83 -6.86 2.48 8.73
CA ALA A 83 -7.91 3.20 9.45
C ALA A 83 -8.96 3.78 8.49
N SER A 84 -10.23 3.69 8.89
CA SER A 84 -11.38 4.17 8.12
C SER A 84 -11.37 3.70 6.66
N ASN A 85 -11.06 2.42 6.43
CA ASN A 85 -10.93 1.82 5.09
C ASN A 85 -9.94 2.62 4.21
N TYR A 86 -8.73 2.84 4.73
CA TYR A 86 -7.69 3.61 4.02
C TYR A 86 -8.08 5.07 3.72
N GLY A 87 -8.82 5.72 4.63
CA GLY A 87 -9.42 7.05 4.39
C GLY A 87 -8.41 8.11 3.92
N ARG A 88 -7.24 8.21 4.58
CA ARG A 88 -6.19 9.17 4.19
C ARG A 88 -5.60 8.91 2.82
N TYR A 89 -5.33 7.63 2.51
CA TYR A 89 -4.86 7.23 1.20
C TYR A 89 -5.89 7.56 0.12
N ARG A 90 -7.18 7.27 0.36
CA ARG A 90 -8.26 7.56 -0.59
C ARG A 90 -8.41 9.06 -0.86
N GLU A 91 -8.38 9.88 0.19
CA GLU A 91 -8.40 11.34 0.07
C GLU A 91 -7.21 11.86 -0.75
N HIS A 92 -6.00 11.42 -0.38
CA HIS A 92 -4.78 11.81 -1.06
C HIS A 92 -4.75 11.39 -2.55
N MET A 93 -5.18 10.17 -2.86
CA MET A 93 -5.27 9.68 -4.24
C MET A 93 -6.29 10.49 -5.05
N GLY A 94 -7.43 10.87 -4.46
CA GLY A 94 -8.44 11.70 -5.11
C GLY A 94 -7.91 13.07 -5.55
N MET A 95 -6.99 13.66 -4.80
CA MET A 95 -6.32 14.92 -5.17
C MET A 95 -5.36 14.79 -6.36
N HIS A 96 -4.97 13.58 -6.73
CA HIS A 96 -3.94 13.29 -7.74
C HIS A 96 -4.45 12.44 -8.92
N ALA A 97 -5.77 12.30 -9.07
CA ALA A 97 -6.42 11.42 -10.03
C ALA A 97 -6.01 11.63 -11.50
N THR A 98 -5.49 12.81 -11.87
CA THR A 98 -5.09 13.13 -13.25
C THR A 98 -3.66 12.74 -13.61
N ARG A 99 -2.88 12.19 -12.66
CA ARG A 99 -1.48 11.79 -12.88
C ARG A 99 -1.39 10.28 -13.07
N PRO A 100 -0.41 9.79 -13.86
CA PRO A 100 -0.10 8.36 -13.89
C PRO A 100 0.08 7.84 -12.46
N THR A 101 -0.66 6.80 -12.12
CA THR A 101 -0.82 6.34 -10.74
C THR A 101 -0.92 4.82 -10.73
N VAL A 102 -0.19 4.16 -9.82
CA VAL A 102 -0.36 2.73 -9.54
C VAL A 102 -1.12 2.62 -8.22
N PRO A 103 -2.45 2.43 -8.27
CA PRO A 103 -3.28 2.40 -7.06
C PRO A 103 -2.98 1.17 -6.19
N PHE A 104 -3.24 1.28 -4.89
CA PHE A 104 -3.23 0.14 -3.99
C PHE A 104 -4.51 -0.69 -4.18
N LEU A 105 -4.36 -1.85 -4.84
CA LEU A 105 -5.49 -2.69 -5.27
C LEU A 105 -6.33 -3.26 -4.12
N GLY A 106 -5.79 -3.33 -2.89
CA GLY A 106 -6.52 -3.86 -1.74
C GLY A 106 -7.82 -3.10 -1.45
N THR A 107 -7.82 -1.78 -1.70
CA THR A 107 -9.03 -0.94 -1.54
C THR A 107 -10.11 -1.28 -2.56
N PHE A 108 -9.74 -1.42 -3.83
CA PHE A 108 -10.66 -1.80 -4.91
C PHE A 108 -11.23 -3.21 -4.72
N ILE A 109 -10.39 -4.17 -4.34
CA ILE A 109 -10.83 -5.54 -4.06
C ILE A 109 -11.81 -5.56 -2.90
N HIS A 110 -11.54 -4.81 -1.83
CA HIS A 110 -12.44 -4.71 -0.68
C HIS A 110 -13.80 -4.12 -1.09
N ASP A 111 -13.79 -3.02 -1.86
CA ASP A 111 -15.02 -2.36 -2.31
C ASP A 111 -15.85 -3.28 -3.23
N ILE A 112 -15.21 -3.93 -4.22
CA ILE A 112 -15.87 -4.92 -5.08
C ILE A 112 -16.43 -6.08 -4.27
N THR A 113 -15.68 -6.62 -3.30
CA THR A 113 -16.12 -7.73 -2.46
C THR A 113 -17.37 -7.36 -1.67
N TYR A 114 -17.40 -6.15 -1.10
CA TYR A 114 -18.54 -5.64 -0.34
C TYR A 114 -19.76 -5.42 -1.24
N LEU A 115 -19.57 -4.80 -2.41
CA LEU A 115 -20.64 -4.56 -3.37
C LEU A 115 -21.22 -5.87 -3.93
N LEU A 116 -20.38 -6.84 -4.26
CA LEU A 116 -20.82 -8.17 -4.72
C LEU A 116 -21.60 -8.93 -3.64
N ALA A 117 -21.20 -8.81 -2.37
CA ALA A 117 -21.94 -9.39 -1.27
C ALA A 117 -23.33 -8.75 -1.12
N ALA A 118 -23.40 -7.41 -1.20
CA ALA A 118 -24.65 -6.68 -1.15
C ALA A 118 -25.57 -6.99 -2.36
N PHE A 119 -25.01 -7.13 -3.56
CA PHE A 119 -25.73 -7.50 -4.77
C PHE A 119 -26.40 -8.87 -4.62
N LYS A 120 -25.66 -9.90 -4.18
CA LYS A 120 -26.20 -11.25 -3.95
C LYS A 120 -27.38 -11.30 -2.98
N THR A 121 -27.49 -10.34 -2.07
CA THR A 121 -28.62 -10.25 -1.12
C THR A 121 -29.90 -9.71 -1.79
N HIS A 122 -29.78 -8.91 -2.85
CA HIS A 122 -30.90 -8.17 -3.45
C HIS A 122 -31.19 -8.54 -4.90
N SER A 123 -30.28 -9.27 -5.58
CA SER A 123 -30.38 -9.67 -6.98
C SER A 123 -31.42 -10.76 -7.22
N GLN A 124 -32.17 -10.65 -8.32
CA GLN A 124 -33.07 -11.69 -8.82
C GLN A 124 -32.34 -12.67 -9.75
N ALA A 125 -32.99 -13.81 -10.04
CA ALA A 125 -32.44 -14.80 -10.96
C ALA A 125 -32.33 -14.21 -12.39
N GLY A 126 -31.10 -13.95 -12.84
CA GLY A 126 -30.79 -13.39 -14.16
C GLY A 126 -29.97 -12.10 -14.12
N ASP A 127 -29.92 -11.41 -12.98
CA ASP A 127 -29.19 -10.15 -12.85
C ASP A 127 -27.67 -10.40 -12.94
N LEU A 128 -26.97 -9.57 -13.73
CA LEU A 128 -25.53 -9.63 -13.86
C LEU A 128 -24.87 -8.60 -12.91
N PRO A 129 -23.80 -8.97 -12.17
CA PRO A 129 -23.13 -8.05 -11.25
C PRO A 129 -22.54 -6.80 -11.93
N GLU A 130 -22.22 -6.88 -13.22
CA GLU A 130 -21.66 -5.77 -14.00
C GLU A 130 -22.71 -4.69 -14.32
N GLU A 131 -24.00 -5.01 -14.22
CA GLU A 131 -25.11 -4.08 -14.42
C GLU A 131 -25.38 -3.23 -13.17
N GLU A 132 -24.85 -3.62 -12.01
CA GLU A 132 -24.93 -2.84 -10.77
C GLU A 132 -24.08 -1.57 -10.91
N PRO A 133 -24.67 -0.35 -10.87
CA PRO A 133 -23.97 0.89 -11.19
C PRO A 133 -22.72 1.15 -10.36
N ARG A 134 -22.75 0.76 -9.08
CA ARG A 134 -21.62 0.91 -8.15
C ARG A 134 -20.44 0.00 -8.49
N ILE A 135 -20.70 -1.21 -8.96
CA ILE A 135 -19.65 -2.15 -9.41
C ILE A 135 -19.02 -1.61 -10.69
N HIS A 136 -19.86 -1.15 -11.62
CA HIS A 136 -19.41 -0.53 -12.87
C HIS A 136 -18.50 0.69 -12.62
N GLU A 137 -18.88 1.58 -11.70
CA GLU A 137 -18.10 2.77 -11.35
C GLU A 137 -16.69 2.41 -10.86
N VAL A 138 -16.56 1.41 -9.97
CA VAL A 138 -15.26 0.98 -9.46
C VAL A 138 -14.38 0.42 -10.59
N LEU A 139 -14.96 -0.36 -11.52
CA LEU A 139 -14.24 -0.88 -12.68
C LEU A 139 -13.77 0.23 -13.62
N MET A 140 -14.61 1.26 -13.84
CA MET A 140 -14.25 2.43 -14.64
C MET A 140 -13.10 3.22 -14.03
N ILE A 141 -13.11 3.44 -12.72
CA ILE A 141 -11.99 4.09 -12.02
C ILE A 141 -10.71 3.24 -12.16
N MET A 142 -10.79 1.91 -12.05
CA MET A 142 -9.62 1.05 -12.26
C MET A 142 -9.06 1.15 -13.68
N ALA A 143 -9.93 1.22 -14.70
CA ALA A 143 -9.55 1.35 -16.09
C ALA A 143 -8.79 2.67 -16.38
N GLN A 144 -9.13 3.76 -15.69
CA GLN A 144 -8.41 5.04 -15.82
C GLN A 144 -6.93 4.95 -15.41
N PHE A 145 -6.57 4.00 -14.56
CA PHE A 145 -5.18 3.80 -14.14
C PHE A 145 -4.40 2.85 -15.06
N GLN A 146 -5.03 2.31 -16.11
CA GLN A 146 -4.43 1.38 -17.07
C GLN A 146 -4.16 2.00 -18.45
N SER A 147 -4.73 3.18 -18.71
CA SER A 147 -4.55 3.99 -19.93
C SER A 147 -3.38 4.95 -19.83
#